data_AF-A0A7S0I2H7-F1
#
_entry.id   AF-A0A7S0I2H7-F1
#
_cell.length_a   1.000
_cell.length_b   1.000
_cell.length_c   1.000
_cell.angle_alpha   90.00
_cell.angle_beta   90.00
_cell.angle_gamma   90.00
#
_symmetry.space_group_name_H-M   'P 1'
#
loop_
_entity.id
_entity.type
_entity.pdbx_description
1 polymer ?
#
loop_
_entity_poly.entity_id
_entity_poly.type
_entity_poly.pdbx_seq_one_letter_code
_entity_poly.pdbx_strand_id
1 'polypeptide(L)'
;LNSIMGLIKLSYCKKSLEIDGNQCQTMMSIAMTPWAIKGAMGVVSDAYPLLGYHKKSYIIASAFLGTFAFFMLASTPIHVAWLAAIFLFLANFQIAICDLLCEGKYAERMQAKPKTGSTMVSFVWGCFQLGSFIASVFVGPIADNYNPQVIFWVCIPLAASILIPTTMDYLGDEKVEEDKRGIDWSLLKEHSYMILFCLIMAAVAMGNAIIDLLLFQYHQVQALYAVVCSVVLCILAFRWLPPQLARCNLYMFISCVLYINISGAQDFWFTADDKCVPGGPAFD
;
A
#
# COMPACT_ATOMS: atom_id res chain seq x y z
N LEU A 1 -5.75 -9.08 -2.45
CA LEU A 1 -4.34 -8.98 -1.97
C LEU A 1 -4.22 -8.12 -0.72
N ASN A 2 -4.68 -6.86 -0.70
CA ASN A 2 -4.55 -6.00 0.48
C ASN A 2 -5.07 -6.65 1.79
N SER A 3 -6.31 -7.17 1.78
CA SER A 3 -6.91 -7.83 2.94
C SER A 3 -6.19 -9.12 3.34
N ILE A 4 -5.61 -9.84 2.37
CA ILE A 4 -4.80 -11.05 2.60
C ILE A 4 -3.53 -10.68 3.39
N MET A 5 -2.85 -9.61 2.97
CA MET A 5 -1.65 -9.12 3.65
C MET A 5 -1.92 -8.70 5.09
N GLY A 6 -3.08 -8.09 5.35
CA GLY A 6 -3.51 -7.76 6.71
C GLY A 6 -3.67 -8.98 7.60
N LEU A 7 -4.27 -10.06 7.09
CA LEU A 7 -4.52 -11.30 7.85
C LEU A 7 -3.26 -12.14 8.08
N ILE A 8 -2.32 -12.15 7.13
CA ILE A 8 -1.06 -12.91 7.24
C ILE A 8 -0.12 -12.31 8.29
N LYS A 9 -0.21 -11.00 8.57
CA LYS A 9 0.72 -10.25 9.43
C LYS A 9 1.11 -11.01 10.70
N LEU A 10 0.12 -11.36 11.52
CA LEU A 10 0.36 -11.96 12.83
C LEU A 10 0.99 -13.34 12.69
N SER A 11 0.41 -14.19 11.84
CA SER A 11 0.88 -15.55 11.64
C SER A 11 2.30 -15.58 11.07
N TYR A 12 2.65 -14.69 10.14
CA TYR A 12 4.00 -14.60 9.59
C TYR A 12 5.03 -14.07 10.59
N CYS A 13 4.71 -13.00 11.33
CA CYS A 13 5.60 -12.47 12.37
C CYS A 13 5.88 -13.49 13.47
N LYS A 14 4.84 -14.20 13.93
CA LYS A 14 4.94 -15.14 15.05
C LYS A 14 5.50 -16.51 14.63
N LYS A 15 4.98 -17.11 13.55
CA LYS A 15 5.32 -18.49 13.15
C LYS A 15 6.53 -18.61 12.21
N SER A 16 6.84 -17.58 11.42
CA SER A 16 7.96 -17.66 10.45
C SER A 16 9.18 -16.86 10.90
N LEU A 17 8.95 -15.66 11.44
CA LEU A 17 10.02 -14.74 11.85
C LEU A 17 10.36 -14.83 13.34
N GLU A 18 9.45 -15.35 14.18
CA GLU A 18 9.60 -15.44 15.64
C GLU A 18 10.00 -14.10 16.30
N ILE A 19 9.44 -13.00 15.80
CA ILE A 19 9.76 -11.64 16.24
C ILE A 19 8.72 -11.08 17.23
N ASP A 20 9.18 -10.17 18.09
CA ASP A 20 8.33 -9.48 19.06
C ASP A 20 7.30 -8.54 18.38
N GLY A 21 6.22 -8.21 19.10
CA GLY A 21 5.13 -7.36 18.60
C GLY A 21 5.60 -5.99 18.12
N ASN A 22 6.57 -5.37 18.80
CA ASN A 22 7.14 -4.09 18.36
C ASN A 22 7.85 -4.24 17.01
N GLN A 23 8.61 -5.32 16.83
CA GLN A 23 9.34 -5.59 15.59
C GLN A 23 8.40 -5.84 14.41
N CYS A 24 7.34 -6.60 14.65
CA CYS A 24 6.31 -6.85 13.67
C CYS A 24 5.60 -5.55 13.26
N GLN A 25 5.34 -4.66 14.22
CA GLN A 25 4.72 -3.37 13.96
C GLN A 25 5.59 -2.48 13.06
N THR A 26 6.89 -2.34 13.38
CA THR A 26 7.83 -1.55 12.57
C THR A 26 7.99 -2.13 11.16
N MET A 27 8.11 -3.46 11.03
CA MET A 27 8.15 -4.13 9.73
C MET A 27 6.92 -3.81 8.88
N MET A 28 5.73 -3.79 9.49
CA MET A 28 4.49 -3.49 8.79
C MET A 28 4.36 -2.01 8.43
N SER A 29 4.84 -1.09 9.27
CA SER A 29 4.93 0.33 8.91
C SER A 29 5.76 0.53 7.64
N ILE A 30 6.92 -0.13 7.56
CA ILE A 30 7.76 -0.13 6.35
C ILE A 30 6.98 -0.73 5.17
N ALA A 31 6.37 -1.91 5.34
CA ALA A 31 5.61 -2.57 4.27
C ALA A 31 4.43 -1.74 3.75
N MET A 32 3.81 -0.90 4.58
CA MET A 32 2.68 -0.03 4.20
C MET A 32 3.10 1.30 3.54
N THR A 33 4.38 1.65 3.60
CA THR A 33 4.91 2.91 3.04
C THR A 33 4.52 3.16 1.57
N PRO A 34 4.44 2.17 0.66
CA PRO A 34 4.02 2.41 -0.72
C PRO A 34 2.65 3.05 -0.87
N TRP A 35 1.72 2.81 0.06
CA TRP A 35 0.39 3.42 0.06
C TRP A 35 0.44 4.94 0.24
N ALA A 36 1.43 5.44 0.99
CA ALA A 36 1.67 6.88 1.14
C ALA A 36 2.39 7.49 -0.07
N ILE A 37 3.25 6.70 -0.74
CA ILE A 37 3.99 7.12 -1.94
C ILE A 37 3.09 7.15 -3.18
N LYS A 38 1.96 6.42 -3.18
CA LYS A 38 1.14 6.22 -4.37
C LYS A 38 0.84 7.52 -5.13
N GLY A 39 0.47 8.61 -4.44
CA GLY A 39 0.22 9.91 -5.08
C GLY A 39 1.37 10.43 -5.94
N ALA A 40 2.63 10.25 -5.53
CA ALA A 40 3.79 10.62 -6.33
C ALA A 40 3.96 9.72 -7.56
N MET A 41 3.69 8.42 -7.44
CA MET A 41 3.71 7.51 -8.58
C MET A 41 2.64 7.85 -9.61
N GLY A 42 1.48 8.34 -9.18
CA GLY A 42 0.44 8.87 -10.08
C GLY A 42 0.92 10.08 -10.88
N VAL A 43 1.62 11.01 -10.23
CA VAL A 43 2.24 12.14 -10.92
C VAL A 43 3.28 11.68 -11.95
N VAL A 44 4.12 10.71 -11.58
CA VAL A 44 5.15 10.17 -12.50
C VAL A 44 4.49 9.50 -13.71
N SER A 45 3.43 8.72 -13.50
CA SER A 45 2.72 8.05 -14.58
C SER A 45 2.02 9.03 -15.54
N ASP A 46 1.46 10.11 -15.00
CA ASP A 46 0.81 11.14 -15.81
C ASP A 46 1.82 12.03 -16.53
N ALA A 47 2.96 12.36 -15.91
CA ALA A 47 3.98 13.23 -16.50
C ALA A 47 4.88 12.52 -17.53
N TYR A 48 5.09 11.20 -17.42
CA TYR A 48 5.99 10.46 -18.30
C TYR A 48 5.35 9.16 -18.83
N PRO A 49 5.00 9.08 -20.12
CA PRO A 49 4.45 7.88 -20.72
C PRO A 49 5.55 6.84 -20.98
N LEU A 50 5.63 5.83 -20.11
CA LEU A 50 6.58 4.73 -20.25
C LEU A 50 6.15 3.80 -21.39
N LEU A 51 7.05 3.50 -22.34
CA LEU A 51 6.76 2.71 -23.55
C LEU A 51 5.55 3.26 -24.37
N GLY A 52 5.26 4.55 -24.25
CA GLY A 52 4.15 5.22 -24.94
C GLY A 52 2.79 5.06 -24.25
N TYR A 53 2.73 4.57 -23.01
CA TYR A 53 1.49 4.47 -22.22
C TYR A 53 1.66 5.18 -20.87
N HIS A 54 0.64 5.91 -20.43
CA HIS A 54 0.67 6.60 -19.15
C HIS A 54 0.45 5.67 -17.97
N LYS A 55 -0.40 4.64 -18.10
CA LYS A 55 -0.80 3.78 -16.96
C LYS A 55 -0.44 2.32 -17.19
N LYS A 56 -0.70 1.79 -18.40
CA LYS A 56 -0.56 0.36 -18.74
C LYS A 56 0.84 -0.19 -18.44
N SER A 57 1.89 0.51 -18.89
CA SER A 57 3.28 0.07 -18.71
C SER A 57 3.70 0.01 -17.24
N TYR A 58 3.23 0.96 -16.43
CA TYR A 58 3.52 1.00 -15.00
C TYR A 58 2.84 -0.12 -14.23
N ILE A 59 1.58 -0.45 -14.57
CA ILE A 59 0.86 -1.60 -13.99
C ILE A 59 1.57 -2.91 -14.34
N ILE A 60 2.00 -3.08 -15.59
CA ILE A 60 2.71 -4.30 -16.00
C ILE A 60 4.05 -4.42 -15.25
N ALA A 61 4.83 -3.35 -15.20
CA ALA A 61 6.13 -3.34 -14.50
C ALA A 61 5.97 -3.62 -13.00
N SER A 62 5.00 -2.97 -12.34
CA SER A 62 4.74 -3.19 -10.92
C SER A 62 4.20 -4.59 -10.65
N ALA A 63 3.40 -5.17 -11.56
CA ALA A 63 2.90 -6.53 -11.46
C ALA A 63 4.02 -7.57 -11.51
N PHE A 64 5.01 -7.42 -12.40
CA PHE A 64 6.19 -8.30 -12.40
C PHE A 64 6.98 -8.17 -11.10
N LEU A 65 7.20 -6.94 -10.62
CA LEU A 65 7.97 -6.66 -9.41
C LEU A 65 7.32 -7.27 -8.15
N GLY A 66 6.01 -7.07 -7.96
CA GLY A 66 5.33 -7.62 -6.79
C GLY A 66 5.08 -9.13 -6.90
N THR A 67 4.87 -9.68 -8.10
CA THR A 67 4.81 -11.14 -8.31
C THR A 67 6.15 -11.79 -7.95
N PHE A 68 7.27 -11.17 -8.34
CA PHE A 68 8.60 -11.61 -7.93
C PHE A 68 8.79 -11.52 -6.41
N ALA A 69 8.32 -10.44 -5.77
CA ALA A 69 8.38 -10.30 -4.32
C ALA A 69 7.57 -11.39 -3.59
N PHE A 70 6.36 -11.72 -4.07
CA PHE A 70 5.57 -12.84 -3.54
C PHE A 70 6.26 -14.18 -3.76
N PHE A 71 6.89 -14.39 -4.91
CA PHE A 71 7.66 -15.60 -5.18
C PHE A 71 8.84 -15.75 -4.20
N MET A 72 9.58 -14.67 -3.91
CA MET A 72 10.67 -14.70 -2.93
C MET A 72 10.16 -15.00 -1.52
N LEU A 73 9.07 -14.36 -1.09
CA LEU A 73 8.43 -14.61 0.22
C LEU A 73 7.90 -16.05 0.35
N ALA A 74 7.44 -16.64 -0.75
CA ALA A 74 6.88 -17.99 -0.79
C ALA A 74 7.96 -19.09 -0.85
N SER A 75 9.04 -18.86 -1.60
CA SER A 75 10.08 -19.86 -1.88
C SER A 75 11.20 -19.89 -0.86
N THR A 76 11.50 -18.75 -0.22
CA THR A 76 12.62 -18.65 0.74
C THR A 76 12.11 -18.44 2.16
N PRO A 77 12.52 -19.28 3.14
CA PRO A 77 12.28 -19.01 4.54
C PRO A 77 13.17 -17.84 4.99
N ILE A 78 12.59 -16.64 4.96
CA ILE A 78 13.24 -15.42 5.41
C ILE A 78 13.07 -15.33 6.92
N HIS A 79 14.17 -15.50 7.66
CA HIS A 79 14.20 -15.36 9.12
C HIS A 79 14.61 -13.95 9.58
N VAL A 80 14.81 -13.03 8.63
CA VAL A 80 15.35 -11.70 8.90
C VAL A 80 14.28 -10.64 8.61
N ALA A 81 13.83 -9.95 9.66
CA ALA A 81 12.69 -9.03 9.59
C ALA A 81 12.87 -7.88 8.58
N TRP A 82 14.06 -7.28 8.47
CA TRP A 82 14.28 -6.19 7.51
C TRP A 82 14.20 -6.67 6.06
N LEU A 83 14.66 -7.90 5.77
CA LEU A 83 14.60 -8.48 4.43
C LEU A 83 13.15 -8.81 4.06
N ALA A 84 12.38 -9.35 5.02
CA ALA A 84 10.94 -9.55 4.87
C ALA A 84 10.22 -8.21 4.62
N ALA A 85 10.57 -7.14 5.36
CA ALA A 85 10.01 -5.81 5.18
C ALA A 85 10.18 -5.30 3.74
N ILE A 86 11.35 -5.52 3.13
CA ILE A 86 11.63 -5.11 1.74
C ILE A 86 10.74 -5.85 0.75
N PHE A 87 10.62 -7.17 0.85
CA PHE A 87 9.75 -7.91 -0.06
C PHE A 87 8.27 -7.59 0.16
N LEU A 88 7.84 -7.40 1.41
CA LEU A 88 6.49 -6.95 1.73
C LEU A 88 6.23 -5.53 1.19
N PHE A 89 7.23 -4.65 1.23
CA PHE A 89 7.19 -3.32 0.60
C PHE A 89 7.00 -3.45 -0.91
N LEU A 90 7.78 -4.30 -1.60
CA LEU A 90 7.65 -4.49 -3.05
C LEU A 90 6.29 -5.08 -3.43
N ALA A 91 5.76 -6.02 -2.64
CA ALA A 91 4.42 -6.57 -2.82
C ALA A 91 3.34 -5.49 -2.65
N ASN A 92 3.44 -4.65 -1.61
CA ASN A 92 2.51 -3.53 -1.40
C ASN A 92 2.66 -2.44 -2.46
N PHE A 93 3.86 -2.24 -2.99
CA PHE A 93 4.11 -1.31 -4.08
C PHE A 93 3.36 -1.69 -5.35
N GLN A 94 3.33 -2.98 -5.71
CA GLN A 94 2.45 -3.47 -6.76
C GLN A 94 0.99 -3.13 -6.47
N ILE A 95 0.49 -3.52 -5.28
CA ILE A 95 -0.93 -3.35 -4.93
C ILE A 95 -1.33 -1.87 -5.00
N ALA A 96 -0.53 -0.98 -4.41
CA ALA A 96 -0.80 0.45 -4.35
C ALA A 96 -0.75 1.13 -5.73
N ILE A 97 0.17 0.74 -6.61
CA ILE A 97 0.25 1.28 -7.98
C ILE A 97 -0.92 0.78 -8.82
N CYS A 98 -1.23 -0.52 -8.75
CA CYS A 98 -2.34 -1.09 -9.49
C CYS A 98 -3.67 -0.46 -9.07
N ASP A 99 -3.88 -0.28 -7.77
CA ASP A 99 -5.00 0.46 -7.20
C ASP A 99 -5.08 1.87 -7.80
N LEU A 100 -4.07 2.71 -7.55
CA LEU A 100 -4.07 4.11 -7.97
C LEU A 100 -4.26 4.31 -9.47
N LEU A 101 -3.59 3.52 -10.32
CA LEU A 101 -3.68 3.71 -11.76
C LEU A 101 -5.03 3.25 -12.32
N CYS A 102 -5.65 2.22 -11.72
CA CYS A 102 -7.03 1.89 -12.00
C CYS A 102 -7.97 3.01 -11.53
N GLU A 103 -7.72 3.59 -10.35
CA GLU A 103 -8.47 4.74 -9.82
C GLU A 103 -8.41 5.95 -10.74
N GLY A 104 -7.22 6.29 -11.22
CA GLY A 104 -7.05 7.36 -12.20
C GLY A 104 -7.85 7.12 -13.47
N LYS A 105 -7.86 5.88 -13.99
CA LYS A 105 -8.55 5.60 -15.25
C LYS A 105 -10.08 5.61 -15.12
N TYR A 106 -10.62 5.05 -14.03
CA TYR A 106 -12.06 5.17 -13.83
C TYR A 106 -12.47 6.61 -13.48
N ALA A 107 -11.61 7.39 -12.80
CA ALA A 107 -11.88 8.80 -12.52
C ALA A 107 -12.02 9.63 -13.80
N GLU A 108 -11.18 9.39 -14.83
CA GLU A 108 -11.36 9.96 -16.17
C GLU A 108 -12.74 9.60 -16.75
N ARG A 109 -13.16 8.33 -16.62
CA ARG A 109 -14.48 7.87 -17.11
C ARG A 109 -15.64 8.50 -16.33
N MET A 110 -15.47 8.73 -15.02
CA MET A 110 -16.45 9.43 -14.20
C MET A 110 -16.61 10.89 -14.64
N GLN A 111 -15.53 11.57 -14.99
CA GLN A 111 -15.58 12.93 -15.53
C GLN A 111 -16.29 12.97 -16.89
N ALA A 112 -16.02 11.98 -17.76
CA ALA A 112 -16.70 11.87 -19.05
C ALA A 112 -18.21 11.58 -18.93
N LYS A 113 -18.65 10.85 -17.89
CA LYS A 113 -20.07 10.53 -17.63
C LYS A 113 -20.46 10.80 -16.17
N PRO A 114 -20.68 12.07 -15.76
CA PRO A 114 -20.88 12.44 -14.36
C PRO A 114 -22.09 11.79 -13.69
N LYS A 115 -23.19 11.57 -14.44
CA LYS A 115 -24.45 11.02 -13.91
C LYS A 115 -24.30 9.63 -13.30
N THR A 116 -23.32 8.84 -13.74
CA THR A 116 -23.08 7.45 -13.29
C THR A 116 -21.79 7.31 -12.49
N GLY A 117 -21.11 8.42 -12.17
CA GLY A 117 -19.77 8.38 -11.58
C GLY A 117 -19.75 7.75 -10.18
N SER A 118 -20.68 8.13 -9.32
CA SER A 118 -20.78 7.56 -7.95
C SER A 118 -21.10 6.07 -7.98
N THR A 119 -21.98 5.62 -8.88
CA THR A 119 -22.32 4.20 -9.05
C THR A 119 -21.11 3.35 -9.44
N MET A 120 -20.21 3.90 -10.27
CA MET A 120 -18.98 3.21 -10.67
C MET A 120 -18.08 2.94 -9.46
N VAL A 121 -17.86 3.95 -8.61
CA VAL A 121 -17.06 3.80 -7.39
C VAL A 121 -17.70 2.79 -6.44
N SER A 122 -19.02 2.89 -6.20
CA SER A 122 -19.72 1.92 -5.36
C SER A 122 -19.62 0.48 -5.88
N PHE A 123 -19.66 0.28 -7.20
CA PHE A 123 -19.50 -1.03 -7.81
C PHE A 123 -18.07 -1.59 -7.59
N VAL A 124 -17.04 -0.78 -7.85
CA VAL A 124 -15.64 -1.18 -7.63
C VAL A 124 -15.39 -1.57 -6.18
N TRP A 125 -15.85 -0.74 -5.22
CA TRP A 125 -15.73 -1.04 -3.79
C TRP A 125 -16.56 -2.26 -3.37
N GLY A 126 -17.73 -2.47 -3.97
CA GLY A 126 -18.51 -3.69 -3.78
C GLY A 126 -17.76 -4.95 -4.21
N CYS A 127 -17.13 -4.92 -5.40
CA CYS A 127 -16.27 -6.01 -5.87
C CYS A 127 -15.05 -6.23 -4.96
N PHE A 128 -14.40 -5.15 -4.52
CA PHE A 128 -13.29 -5.20 -3.58
C PHE A 128 -13.70 -5.85 -2.25
N GLN A 129 -14.86 -5.48 -1.70
CA GLN A 129 -15.36 -6.03 -0.44
C GLN A 129 -15.74 -7.50 -0.58
N LEU A 130 -16.38 -7.88 -1.69
CA LEU A 130 -16.69 -9.28 -1.98
C LEU A 130 -15.42 -10.13 -2.09
N GLY A 131 -14.41 -9.66 -2.82
CA GLY A 131 -13.11 -10.33 -2.92
C GLY A 131 -12.40 -10.42 -1.58
N SER A 132 -12.48 -9.38 -0.74
CA SER A 132 -11.94 -9.38 0.62
C SER A 132 -12.64 -10.39 1.53
N PHE A 133 -13.96 -10.50 1.42
CA PHE A 133 -14.74 -11.49 2.15
C PHE A 133 -14.33 -12.92 1.76
N ILE A 134 -14.33 -13.23 0.46
CA ILE A 134 -13.90 -14.55 -0.05
C ILE A 134 -12.47 -14.85 0.43
N ALA A 135 -11.55 -13.89 0.28
CA ALA A 135 -10.17 -14.07 0.73
C ALA A 135 -10.07 -14.36 2.23
N SER A 136 -10.83 -13.65 3.07
CA SER A 136 -10.80 -13.85 4.52
C SER A 136 -11.24 -15.24 4.97
N VAL A 137 -12.24 -15.83 4.28
CA VAL A 137 -12.76 -17.17 4.56
C VAL A 137 -11.70 -18.25 4.32
N PHE A 138 -10.84 -18.09 3.32
CA PHE A 138 -9.77 -19.06 3.03
C PHE A 138 -8.49 -18.76 3.80
N VAL A 139 -8.09 -17.49 3.87
CA VAL A 139 -6.79 -17.10 4.44
C VAL A 139 -6.74 -17.29 5.95
N GLY A 140 -7.82 -17.02 6.68
CA GLY A 140 -7.86 -17.19 8.14
C GLY A 140 -7.52 -18.63 8.56
N PRO A 141 -8.31 -19.64 8.16
CA PRO A 141 -8.05 -21.04 8.50
C PRO A 141 -6.68 -21.56 8.05
N ILE A 142 -6.19 -21.09 6.89
CA ILE A 142 -4.85 -21.47 6.39
C ILE A 142 -3.75 -20.83 7.25
N ALA A 143 -3.91 -19.57 7.65
CA ALA A 143 -2.94 -18.87 8.51
C ALA A 143 -2.86 -19.49 9.91
N ASP A 144 -3.96 -20.04 10.41
CA ASP A 144 -4.01 -20.66 11.73
C ASP A 144 -3.43 -22.07 11.73
N ASN A 145 -3.71 -22.88 10.70
CA ASN A 145 -3.35 -24.31 10.71
C ASN A 145 -2.07 -24.65 9.91
N TYR A 146 -1.63 -23.79 8.99
CA TYR A 146 -0.52 -24.06 8.08
C TYR A 146 0.56 -22.98 8.16
N ASN A 147 1.70 -23.25 7.52
CA ASN A 147 2.78 -22.27 7.39
C ASN A 147 2.28 -21.07 6.55
N PRO A 148 2.48 -19.83 7.03
CA PRO A 148 2.13 -18.60 6.32
C PRO A 148 2.65 -18.52 4.88
N GLN A 149 3.77 -19.19 4.57
CA GLN A 149 4.37 -19.23 3.23
C GLN A 149 3.42 -19.80 2.16
N VAL A 150 2.54 -20.73 2.53
CA VAL A 150 1.54 -21.30 1.61
C VAL A 150 0.61 -20.21 1.08
N ILE A 151 0.33 -19.19 1.89
CA ILE A 151 -0.56 -18.10 1.48
C ILE A 151 0.14 -17.19 0.46
N PHE A 152 1.46 -16.99 0.59
CA PHE A 152 2.22 -16.27 -0.43
C PHE A 152 2.22 -16.99 -1.78
N TRP A 153 2.22 -18.33 -1.81
CA TRP A 153 2.03 -19.10 -3.04
C TRP A 153 0.68 -18.81 -3.72
N VAL A 154 -0.39 -18.67 -2.94
CA VAL A 154 -1.72 -18.29 -3.44
C VAL A 154 -1.74 -16.83 -3.95
N CYS A 155 -0.95 -15.94 -3.34
CA CYS A 155 -0.84 -14.55 -3.77
C CYS A 155 -0.19 -14.38 -5.15
N ILE A 156 0.72 -15.28 -5.56
CA ILE A 156 1.43 -15.20 -6.86
C ILE A 156 0.47 -15.16 -8.06
N PRO A 157 -0.43 -16.14 -8.28
CA PRO A 157 -1.37 -16.09 -9.40
C PRO A 157 -2.35 -14.92 -9.30
N LEU A 158 -2.73 -14.50 -8.08
CA LEU A 158 -3.58 -13.33 -7.88
C LEU A 158 -2.87 -12.02 -8.26
N ALA A 159 -1.60 -11.88 -7.90
CA ALA A 159 -0.75 -10.76 -8.28
C ALA A 159 -0.50 -10.72 -9.79
N ALA A 160 -0.24 -11.88 -10.42
CA ALA A 160 -0.05 -11.99 -11.85
C ALA A 160 -1.35 -11.81 -12.65
N SER A 161 -2.52 -12.08 -12.05
CA SER A 161 -3.82 -12.03 -12.74
C SER A 161 -4.12 -10.67 -13.37
N ILE A 162 -3.60 -9.58 -12.81
CA ILE A 162 -3.80 -8.23 -13.35
C ILE A 162 -3.11 -8.02 -14.70
N LEU A 163 -2.07 -8.80 -15.01
CA LEU A 163 -1.39 -8.75 -16.32
C LEU A 163 -2.36 -9.10 -17.46
N ILE A 164 -3.32 -9.99 -17.23
CA ILE A 164 -4.29 -10.43 -18.24
C ILE A 164 -5.17 -9.27 -18.71
N PRO A 165 -5.99 -8.61 -17.87
CA PRO A 165 -6.82 -7.50 -18.31
C PRO A 165 -6.00 -6.30 -18.78
N THR A 166 -4.82 -6.05 -18.20
CA THR A 166 -3.95 -4.95 -18.62
C THR A 166 -3.38 -5.19 -20.03
N THR A 167 -2.93 -6.41 -20.35
CA THR A 167 -2.41 -6.74 -21.70
C THR A 167 -3.51 -6.84 -22.75
N MET A 168 -4.70 -7.35 -22.38
CA MET A 168 -5.91 -7.38 -23.21
C MET A 168 -6.56 -6.01 -23.42
N ASP A 169 -5.92 -4.94 -22.94
CA ASP A 169 -6.34 -3.55 -23.14
C ASP A 169 -7.69 -3.19 -22.50
N TYR A 170 -8.12 -3.93 -21.49
CA TYR A 170 -9.37 -3.61 -20.76
C TYR A 170 -9.29 -2.27 -20.03
N LEU A 171 -8.07 -1.80 -19.75
CA LEU A 171 -7.81 -0.48 -19.18
C LEU A 171 -8.18 0.66 -20.17
N GLY A 172 -8.11 0.40 -21.48
CA GLY A 172 -8.32 1.40 -22.52
C GLY A 172 -7.35 2.58 -22.39
N ASP A 173 -6.07 2.28 -22.17
CA ASP A 173 -5.01 3.28 -22.09
C ASP A 173 -4.48 3.54 -23.51
N GLU A 174 -4.72 4.74 -24.02
CA GLU A 174 -4.36 5.07 -25.40
C GLU A 174 -2.84 5.28 -25.53
N LYS A 175 -2.28 4.83 -26.65
CA LYS A 175 -0.86 4.98 -26.92
C LYS A 175 -0.57 6.42 -27.35
N VAL A 176 0.37 7.06 -26.66
CA VAL A 176 0.80 8.44 -26.94
C VAL A 176 1.56 8.50 -28.27
N GLU A 177 1.23 9.53 -29.05
CA GLU A 177 1.90 9.88 -30.32
C GLU A 177 3.42 10.08 -30.11
N GLU A 178 4.22 9.72 -31.12
CA GLU A 178 5.69 9.65 -31.00
C GLU A 178 6.36 11.00 -30.69
N ASP A 179 5.80 12.07 -31.21
CA ASP A 179 6.22 13.46 -31.01
C ASP A 179 6.01 13.95 -29.56
N LYS A 180 5.02 13.39 -28.86
CA LYS A 180 4.68 13.73 -27.48
C LYS A 180 5.24 12.74 -26.46
N ARG A 181 6.05 11.76 -26.89
CA ARG A 181 6.74 10.85 -25.97
C ARG A 181 7.86 11.61 -25.27
N GLY A 182 7.64 11.96 -24.01
CA GLY A 182 8.60 12.68 -23.19
C GLY A 182 7.99 13.12 -21.87
N ILE A 183 8.76 13.87 -21.07
CA ILE A 183 8.22 14.49 -19.86
C ILE A 183 7.31 15.63 -20.29
N ASP A 184 6.05 15.60 -19.85
CA ASP A 184 5.12 16.70 -20.06
C ASP A 184 5.43 17.86 -19.10
N TRP A 185 6.33 18.73 -19.54
CA TRP A 185 6.71 19.94 -18.80
C TRP A 185 5.56 20.94 -18.64
N SER A 186 4.52 20.87 -19.47
CA SER A 186 3.37 21.76 -19.36
C SER A 186 2.53 21.41 -18.15
N LEU A 187 2.23 20.11 -17.98
CA LEU A 187 1.52 19.57 -16.83
C LEU A 187 2.28 19.81 -15.51
N LEU A 188 3.61 19.63 -15.52
CA LEU A 188 4.46 19.89 -14.35
C LEU A 188 4.42 21.36 -13.90
N LYS A 189 4.32 22.30 -14.85
CA LYS A 189 4.26 23.73 -14.55
C LYS A 189 2.88 24.15 -14.05
N GLU A 190 1.82 23.64 -14.68
CA GLU A 190 0.44 23.98 -14.35
C GLU A 190 0.06 23.54 -12.93
N HIS A 191 0.43 22.32 -12.54
CA HIS A 191 0.06 21.73 -11.24
C HIS A 191 1.24 21.61 -10.26
N SER A 192 2.26 22.46 -10.42
CA SER A 192 3.53 22.41 -9.67
C SER A 192 3.37 22.28 -8.15
N TYR A 193 2.45 23.01 -7.52
CA TYR A 193 2.22 22.93 -6.07
C TYR A 193 1.63 21.60 -5.61
N MET A 194 0.68 21.03 -6.37
CA MET A 194 0.11 19.70 -6.06
C MET A 194 1.15 18.60 -6.23
N ILE A 195 1.95 18.71 -7.30
CA ILE A 195 3.03 17.78 -7.59
C ILE A 195 4.10 17.83 -6.50
N LEU A 196 4.52 19.03 -6.10
CA LEU A 196 5.49 19.23 -5.02
C LEU A 196 4.98 18.67 -3.70
N PHE A 197 3.68 18.84 -3.41
CA PHE A 197 3.04 18.23 -2.25
C PHE A 197 3.14 16.69 -2.26
N CYS A 198 2.78 16.05 -3.37
CA CYS A 198 2.88 14.59 -3.53
C CYS A 198 4.33 14.09 -3.39
N LEU A 199 5.30 14.81 -3.97
CA LEU A 199 6.72 14.47 -3.87
C LEU A 199 7.25 14.60 -2.43
N ILE A 200 6.84 15.65 -1.70
CA ILE A 200 7.20 15.82 -0.29
C ILE A 200 6.55 14.74 0.58
N MET A 201 5.29 14.38 0.32
CA MET A 201 4.63 13.26 1.00
C MET A 201 5.39 11.94 0.79
N ALA A 202 5.80 11.64 -0.45
CA ALA A 202 6.59 10.45 -0.74
C ALA A 202 7.96 10.48 -0.06
N ALA A 203 8.64 11.64 -0.05
CA ALA A 203 9.92 11.81 0.63
C ALA A 203 9.81 11.62 2.15
N VAL A 204 8.76 12.17 2.78
CA VAL A 204 8.48 11.97 4.21
C VAL A 204 8.16 10.50 4.50
N ALA A 205 7.35 9.85 3.67
CA ALA A 205 7.02 8.43 3.83
C ALA A 205 8.27 7.53 3.73
N MET A 206 9.14 7.79 2.75
CA MET A 206 10.43 7.10 2.63
C MET A 206 11.35 7.43 3.81
N GLY A 207 11.36 8.67 4.29
CA GLY A 207 12.10 9.09 5.48
C GLY A 207 11.66 8.30 6.72
N ASN A 208 10.36 8.14 6.93
CA ASN A 208 9.80 7.28 7.98
C ASN A 208 10.30 5.83 7.82
N ALA A 209 10.18 5.23 6.63
CA ALA A 209 10.62 3.86 6.39
C ALA A 209 12.13 3.66 6.63
N ILE A 210 12.96 4.64 6.26
CA ILE A 210 14.40 4.60 6.48
C ILE A 210 14.74 4.74 7.97
N ILE A 211 14.06 5.65 8.69
CA ILE A 211 14.23 5.81 10.14
C ILE A 211 13.76 4.53 10.87
N ASP A 212 12.67 3.93 10.43
CA ASP A 212 12.16 2.65 10.94
C ASP A 212 13.16 1.51 10.73
N LEU A 213 13.87 1.52 9.60
CA LEU A 213 14.88 0.51 9.26
C LEU A 213 16.22 0.72 9.98
N LEU A 214 16.68 1.97 10.11
CA LEU A 214 18.01 2.31 10.68
C LEU A 214 17.99 2.50 12.20
N LEU A 215 16.90 3.04 12.76
CA LEU A 215 16.77 3.43 14.16
C LEU A 215 15.72 2.60 14.89
N PHE A 216 15.71 1.29 14.61
CA PHE A 216 14.72 0.33 15.09
C PHE A 216 14.52 0.31 16.63
N GLN A 217 15.55 0.62 17.40
CA GLN A 217 15.50 0.63 18.87
C GLN A 217 14.93 1.95 19.44
N TYR A 218 14.96 3.04 18.67
CA TYR A 218 14.70 4.41 19.14
C TYR A 218 13.29 4.89 18.78
N HIS A 219 12.28 4.23 19.34
CA HIS A 219 10.86 4.52 19.12
C HIS A 219 10.47 5.99 19.36
N GLN A 220 11.14 6.68 20.30
CA GLN A 220 10.90 8.09 20.59
C GLN A 220 11.25 9.01 19.40
N VAL A 221 12.33 8.68 18.68
CA VAL A 221 12.78 9.45 17.51
C VAL A 221 11.83 9.24 16.32
N GLN A 222 11.38 8.00 16.11
CA GLN A 222 10.36 7.66 15.12
C GLN A 222 9.07 8.45 15.35
N ALA A 223 8.56 8.42 16.59
CA ALA A 223 7.34 9.14 16.97
C ALA A 223 7.49 10.66 16.79
N LEU A 224 8.61 11.24 17.24
CA LEU A 224 8.87 12.66 17.09
C LEU A 224 8.91 13.07 15.60
N TYR A 225 9.65 12.33 14.77
CA TYR A 225 9.74 12.60 13.34
C TYR A 225 8.38 12.48 12.65
N ALA A 226 7.61 11.44 12.95
CA ALA A 226 6.27 11.24 12.39
C ALA A 226 5.32 12.38 12.74
N VAL A 227 5.31 12.83 14.01
CA VAL A 227 4.47 13.96 14.47
C VAL A 227 4.87 15.26 13.77
N VAL A 228 6.17 15.57 13.75
CA VAL A 228 6.68 16.80 13.12
C VAL A 228 6.33 16.83 11.64
N CYS A 229 6.60 15.74 10.91
CA CYS A 229 6.30 15.67 9.49
C CYS A 229 4.80 15.74 9.22
N SER A 230 3.96 15.12 10.05
CA SER A 230 2.51 15.18 9.91
C SER A 230 1.97 16.61 10.07
N VAL A 231 2.47 17.37 11.05
CA VAL A 231 2.10 18.79 11.23
C VAL A 231 2.50 19.62 10.01
N VAL A 232 3.73 19.43 9.52
CA VAL A 232 4.24 20.12 8.32
C VAL A 232 3.39 19.80 7.09
N LEU A 233 3.08 18.51 6.85
CA LEU A 233 2.24 18.08 5.74
C LEU A 233 0.82 18.67 5.83
N CYS A 234 0.23 18.74 7.02
CA CYS A 234 -1.06 19.39 7.21
C CYS A 234 -1.02 20.89 6.84
N ILE A 235 0.01 21.61 7.27
CA ILE A 235 0.18 23.03 6.92
C ILE A 235 0.34 23.22 5.40
N LEU A 236 1.19 22.39 4.78
CA LEU A 236 1.43 22.43 3.33
C LEU A 236 0.15 22.07 2.55
N ALA A 237 -0.66 21.13 3.04
CA ALA A 237 -1.92 20.77 2.42
C ALA A 237 -2.86 21.98 2.30
N PHE A 238 -3.05 22.76 3.37
CA PHE A 238 -3.88 23.97 3.30
C PHE A 238 -3.27 25.10 2.46
N ARG A 239 -1.95 25.10 2.28
CA ARG A 239 -1.24 26.14 1.52
C ARG A 239 -1.22 25.89 0.02
N TRP A 240 -1.21 24.63 -0.40
CA TRP A 240 -0.95 24.22 -1.79
C TRP A 240 -2.10 23.45 -2.45
N LEU A 241 -2.98 22.80 -1.69
CA LEU A 241 -4.16 22.13 -2.25
C LEU A 241 -5.37 23.08 -2.30
N PRO A 242 -6.30 22.87 -3.24
CA PRO A 242 -7.63 23.46 -3.21
C PRO A 242 -8.32 23.20 -1.86
N PRO A 243 -9.11 24.16 -1.35
CA PRO A 243 -9.66 24.11 0.01
C PRO A 243 -10.55 22.89 0.25
N GLN A 244 -11.24 22.38 -0.78
CA GLN A 244 -12.03 21.16 -0.69
C GLN A 244 -11.15 19.94 -0.45
N LEU A 245 -10.07 19.78 -1.24
CA LEU A 245 -9.13 18.66 -1.11
C LEU A 245 -8.36 18.72 0.22
N ALA A 246 -7.92 19.91 0.63
CA ALA A 246 -7.22 20.10 1.90
C ALA A 246 -8.08 19.70 3.11
N ARG A 247 -9.37 20.08 3.12
CA ARG A 247 -10.31 19.71 4.20
C ARG A 247 -10.58 18.21 4.24
N CYS A 248 -10.78 17.58 3.08
CA CYS A 248 -10.95 16.13 3.00
C CYS A 248 -9.69 15.39 3.47
N ASN A 249 -8.50 15.85 3.07
CA ASN A 249 -7.24 15.28 3.52
C ASN A 249 -7.04 15.42 5.03
N LEU A 250 -7.32 16.60 5.60
CA LEU A 250 -7.25 16.81 7.04
C LEU A 250 -8.25 15.92 7.79
N TYR A 251 -9.48 15.80 7.29
CA TYR A 251 -10.49 14.93 7.90
C TYR A 251 -10.02 13.47 7.94
N MET A 252 -9.52 12.95 6.82
CA MET A 252 -8.99 11.59 6.75
C MET A 252 -7.81 11.40 7.71
N PHE A 253 -6.89 12.36 7.76
CA PHE A 253 -5.75 12.34 8.68
C PHE A 253 -6.19 12.33 10.15
N ILE A 254 -7.08 13.24 10.56
CA ILE A 254 -7.60 13.31 11.93
C ILE A 254 -8.34 12.01 12.26
N SER A 255 -9.14 11.47 11.34
CA SER A 255 -9.81 10.19 11.53
C SER A 255 -8.83 9.05 11.79
N CYS A 256 -7.69 9.01 11.08
CA CYS A 256 -6.65 8.01 11.30
C CYS A 256 -5.91 8.22 12.63
N VAL A 257 -5.60 9.46 13.01
CA VAL A 257 -4.90 9.77 14.28
C VAL A 257 -5.77 9.50 15.51
N LEU A 258 -7.07 9.81 15.43
CA LEU A 258 -8.01 9.57 16.51
C LEU A 258 -8.41 8.09 16.62
N TYR A 259 -8.15 7.29 15.59
CA TYR A 259 -8.36 5.85 15.62
C TYR A 259 -7.20 5.18 16.36
N ILE A 260 -7.39 4.98 17.67
CA ILE A 260 -6.42 4.27 18.52
C ILE A 260 -6.35 2.81 18.06
N ASN A 261 -5.28 2.47 17.34
CA ASN A 261 -5.04 1.12 16.84
C ASN A 261 -4.01 0.41 17.74
N ILE A 262 -4.48 -0.53 18.56
CA ILE A 262 -3.63 -1.34 19.46
C ILE A 262 -3.36 -2.73 18.86
N SER A 263 -3.74 -2.99 17.59
CA SER A 263 -3.71 -4.33 16.98
C SER A 263 -2.39 -5.08 17.17
N GLY A 264 -1.25 -4.42 16.99
CA GLY A 264 0.06 -5.06 17.17
C GLY A 264 0.32 -5.59 18.59
N ALA A 265 -0.12 -4.89 19.64
CA ALA A 265 0.03 -5.35 21.02
C ALA A 265 -1.13 -6.26 21.46
N GLN A 266 -2.33 -6.00 20.96
CA GLN A 266 -3.55 -6.74 21.26
C GLN A 266 -3.49 -8.17 20.68
N ASP A 267 -3.06 -8.33 19.44
CA ASP A 267 -2.96 -9.63 18.77
C ASP A 267 -1.89 -10.53 19.42
N PHE A 268 -0.76 -9.93 19.82
CA PHE A 268 0.28 -10.66 20.57
C PHE A 268 -0.16 -10.99 21.99
N TRP A 269 -0.94 -10.12 22.65
CA TRP A 269 -1.47 -10.39 23.99
C TRP A 269 -2.52 -11.52 23.98
N PHE A 270 -3.41 -11.56 22.99
CA PHE A 270 -4.43 -12.62 22.88
C PHE A 270 -3.85 -14.00 22.61
N THR A 271 -2.74 -14.05 21.87
CA THR A 271 -2.09 -15.30 21.47
C THR A 271 -0.85 -15.61 22.34
N ALA A 272 -0.60 -14.85 23.40
CA ALA A 272 0.55 -15.07 24.27
C ALA A 272 0.36 -16.34 25.11
N ASP A 273 1.43 -17.14 25.21
CA ASP A 273 1.45 -18.33 26.07
C ASP A 273 1.21 -17.95 27.54
N ASP A 274 0.67 -18.89 28.32
CA ASP A 274 0.42 -18.74 29.77
C ASP A 274 1.71 -18.43 30.56
N LYS A 275 2.89 -18.75 30.01
CA LYS A 275 4.19 -18.35 30.57
C LYS A 275 4.46 -16.84 30.45
N CYS A 276 3.97 -16.21 29.39
CA CYS A 276 4.15 -14.79 29.11
C CYS A 276 3.02 -13.96 29.74
N VAL A 277 1.78 -14.46 29.71
CA VAL A 277 0.62 -13.83 30.33
C VAL A 277 -0.15 -14.87 31.16
N PRO A 278 0.20 -15.04 32.46
CA PRO A 278 -0.47 -16.02 33.32
C PRO A 278 -1.97 -15.70 33.45
N GLY A 279 -2.83 -16.66 33.08
CA GLY A 279 -4.29 -16.48 33.05
C GLY A 279 -4.79 -15.62 31.88
N GLY A 280 -3.98 -15.46 30.83
CA GLY A 280 -4.35 -14.79 29.59
C GLY A 280 -5.36 -15.59 28.76
N PRO A 281 -5.90 -15.00 27.69
CA PRO A 281 -6.95 -15.64 26.88
C PRO A 281 -6.50 -16.90 26.12
N ALA A 282 -5.19 -17.03 25.87
CA ALA A 282 -4.55 -18.19 25.23
C ALA A 282 -5.31 -18.69 23.98
N PHE A 283 -5.70 -17.76 23.11
CA PHE A 283 -6.33 -18.11 21.83
C PHE A 283 -5.23 -18.58 20.87
N ASP A 284 -5.02 -19.89 20.82
CA ASP A 284 -4.11 -20.58 19.89
C ASP A 284 -4.68 -20.68 18.47
#